data_AF-A0A1M7PTQ2-F1
#
_entry.id   AF-A0A1M7PTQ2-F1
#
_cell.length_a   1.000
_cell.length_b   1.000
_cell.length_c   1.000
_cell.angle_alpha   90.00
_cell.angle_beta   90.00
_cell.angle_gamma   90.00
#
_symmetry.space_group_name_H-M   'P 1'
#
loop_
_entity.id
_entity.type
_entity.pdbx_description
1 polymer ?
#
loop_
_entity_poly.entity_id
_entity_poly.type
_entity_poly.pdbx_seq_one_letter_code
_entity_poly.pdbx_strand_id
1 'polypeptide(L)'
;MGTEATDIKKALPGELENLEIYFAPPEQLNDPLEGYKEIYWAGDEIIWRNFFRHYLLVLALRSWDLDEAVRLGTPLPKNLPIEQYPANLRGAFQAGYQEMDALIGGCDVIQGYVRALSKNEAKHYRPEVSFYLATLHTRLLSTVLLVNFKHGLSGVYPDQTSENSLGDRDLHLQAISNIEAQDGTLRDAGSYEKMALLNATYAIRTAHVMPGGHIGARELITTFVPHYLDQIERLMHPQWYVACFMKECSNSAIWGSYGDNHRGICLRYRVLGDAPSMTMEMNKPDGRGYNGIFHSFQNMGFKEVFYDREFSEIDFFRFLGNVSNEALSGFWYSDAQGNLSSKSEWLRSHSNELWMEHHENLDFALTSKLPQWGSEKEYRLVLSSYLDISDKKHRILKYRFTSLDGLIFGIKTPLEDKLKCIRIIRAHCEREDIESFNFYQAYYDPQTKSIEHGLLPITLYEADPESEEPSDREAL
;
A
#
# COMPACT_ATOMS: atom_id res chain seq x y z
N MET A 1 -2.32 21.45 -6.26
CA MET A 1 -2.57 21.56 -7.71
C MET A 1 -3.08 20.21 -8.17
N GLY A 2 -4.41 20.03 -8.10
CA GLY A 2 -5.04 18.85 -8.67
C GLY A 2 -4.91 18.96 -10.18
N THR A 3 -4.08 18.12 -10.76
CA THR A 3 -4.17 17.84 -12.18
C THR A 3 -5.55 17.23 -12.40
N GLU A 4 -6.47 18.11 -12.80
CA GLU A 4 -7.49 17.82 -13.77
C GLU A 4 -8.30 16.53 -13.51
N ALA A 5 -9.32 16.67 -12.65
CA ALA A 5 -10.60 15.98 -12.87
C ALA A 5 -11.34 16.53 -14.12
N THR A 6 -10.64 17.25 -15.00
CA THR A 6 -11.12 17.82 -16.26
C THR A 6 -10.59 17.08 -17.48
N ASP A 7 -9.63 16.17 -17.31
CA ASP A 7 -9.32 15.18 -18.34
C ASP A 7 -10.41 14.11 -18.31
N ILE A 8 -11.50 14.37 -19.03
CA ILE A 8 -12.47 13.35 -19.43
C ILE A 8 -11.74 12.40 -20.39
N LYS A 9 -10.82 11.59 -19.86
CA LYS A 9 -10.37 10.40 -20.56
C LYS A 9 -11.63 9.57 -20.76
N LYS A 10 -11.95 9.26 -22.02
CA LYS A 10 -12.99 8.26 -22.33
C LYS A 10 -12.79 7.09 -21.39
N ALA A 11 -13.86 6.69 -20.68
CA ALA A 11 -13.85 5.47 -19.88
C ALA A 11 -13.22 4.37 -20.74
N LEU A 12 -12.13 3.78 -20.24
CA LEU A 12 -11.50 2.66 -20.93
C LEU A 12 -12.55 1.54 -20.96
N PRO A 13 -12.92 1.02 -22.15
CA PRO A 13 -13.88 -0.08 -22.24
C PRO A 13 -13.33 -1.28 -21.46
N GLY A 14 -14.20 -2.02 -20.76
CA GLY A 14 -13.77 -3.24 -20.08
C GLY A 14 -14.68 -3.73 -18.95
N GLU A 15 -15.21 -2.87 -18.09
CA GLU A 15 -15.96 -3.35 -16.92
C GLU A 15 -17.22 -4.10 -17.34
N LEU A 16 -18.02 -3.50 -18.24
CA LEU A 16 -19.21 -4.14 -18.78
C LEU A 16 -18.88 -5.04 -19.99
N GLU A 17 -17.99 -4.61 -20.88
CA GLU A 17 -17.69 -5.34 -22.12
C GLU A 17 -16.88 -6.64 -21.89
N ASN A 18 -15.96 -6.65 -20.92
CA ASN A 18 -15.10 -7.79 -20.63
C ASN A 18 -15.46 -8.50 -19.31
N LEU A 19 -16.42 -7.98 -18.55
CA LEU A 19 -16.80 -8.44 -17.22
C LEU A 19 -15.62 -8.37 -16.24
N GLU A 20 -14.99 -7.21 -16.17
CA GLU A 20 -13.72 -7.01 -15.47
C GLU A 20 -13.84 -5.96 -14.35
N ILE A 21 -13.34 -6.28 -13.16
CA ILE A 21 -13.23 -5.34 -12.04
C ILE A 21 -11.77 -5.05 -11.77
N TYR A 22 -11.42 -3.77 -11.71
CA TYR A 22 -10.07 -3.34 -11.38
C TYR A 22 -9.88 -3.22 -9.87
N PHE A 23 -8.84 -3.86 -9.36
CA PHE A 23 -8.40 -3.77 -7.97
C PHE A 23 -7.30 -2.70 -7.87
N ALA A 24 -7.67 -1.54 -7.33
CA ALA A 24 -6.81 -0.38 -7.22
C ALA A 24 -5.77 -0.58 -6.12
N PRO A 25 -4.52 -0.09 -6.30
CA PRO A 25 -3.57 -0.01 -5.21
C PRO A 25 -3.90 1.18 -4.29
N PRO A 26 -3.35 1.22 -3.07
CA PRO A 26 -3.71 2.25 -2.09
C PRO A 26 -3.45 3.68 -2.59
N GLU A 27 -2.39 3.88 -3.38
CA GLU A 27 -2.01 5.20 -3.87
C GLU A 27 -2.96 5.78 -4.93
N GLN A 28 -3.94 5.01 -5.41
CA GLN A 28 -4.99 5.48 -6.31
C GLN A 28 -6.32 5.77 -5.61
N LEU A 29 -6.40 5.51 -4.30
CA LEU A 29 -7.59 5.76 -3.50
C LEU A 29 -7.59 7.22 -3.03
N ASN A 30 -8.77 7.76 -2.78
CA ASN A 30 -8.99 9.16 -2.48
C ASN A 30 -8.71 9.53 -1.01
N ASP A 31 -8.80 8.57 -0.10
CA ASP A 31 -8.45 8.74 1.30
C ASP A 31 -6.93 8.58 1.50
N PRO A 32 -6.19 9.62 1.95
CA PRO A 32 -4.76 9.47 2.25
C PRO A 32 -4.48 8.56 3.45
N LEU A 33 -5.49 8.22 4.27
CA LEU A 33 -5.38 7.29 5.39
C LEU A 33 -5.95 5.90 5.06
N GLU A 34 -6.08 5.60 3.78
CA GLU A 34 -6.61 4.31 3.35
C GLU A 34 -5.68 3.15 3.78
N GLY A 35 -6.22 2.21 4.55
CA GLY A 35 -5.45 1.13 5.16
C GLY A 35 -4.47 1.61 6.25
N TYR A 36 -4.68 2.80 6.81
CA TYR A 36 -3.84 3.35 7.86
C TYR A 36 -3.84 2.46 9.10
N LYS A 37 -2.65 2.31 9.67
CA LYS A 37 -2.38 1.59 10.91
C LYS A 37 -1.31 2.37 11.66
N GLU A 38 -1.45 2.46 12.97
CA GLU A 38 -0.49 3.17 13.81
C GLU A 38 0.69 2.23 14.10
N ILE A 39 1.80 2.45 13.40
CA ILE A 39 2.97 1.60 13.52
C ILE A 39 3.89 2.13 14.62
N TYR A 40 4.29 1.21 15.50
CA TYR A 40 5.32 1.47 16.49
C TYR A 40 6.42 0.40 16.44
N TRP A 41 7.58 0.73 16.98
CA TRP A 41 8.73 -0.14 17.12
C TRP A 41 8.98 -0.37 18.61
N ALA A 42 8.88 -1.62 19.05
CA ALA A 42 9.19 -2.03 20.43
C ALA A 42 10.02 -3.31 20.40
N GLY A 43 11.24 -3.25 20.91
CA GLY A 43 12.23 -4.31 20.66
C GLY A 43 13.37 -4.32 21.66
N ASP A 44 14.06 -5.45 21.73
CA ASP A 44 15.30 -5.59 22.47
C ASP A 44 16.51 -5.06 21.67
N GLU A 45 17.70 -5.15 22.27
CA GLU A 45 18.93 -4.68 21.63
C GLU A 45 19.26 -5.43 20.31
N ILE A 46 18.84 -6.69 20.17
CA ILE A 46 19.13 -7.50 18.98
C ILE A 46 18.37 -6.91 17.78
N ILE A 47 17.06 -6.76 17.91
CA ILE A 47 16.21 -6.30 16.79
C ILE A 47 16.48 -4.83 16.45
N TRP A 48 16.77 -3.97 17.44
CA TRP A 48 17.16 -2.57 17.18
C TRP A 48 18.50 -2.45 16.47
N ARG A 49 19.49 -3.27 16.86
CA ARG A 49 20.77 -3.33 16.15
C ARG A 49 20.56 -3.78 14.70
N ASN A 50 19.74 -4.80 14.48
CA ASN A 50 19.44 -5.30 13.15
C ASN A 50 18.62 -4.31 12.31
N PHE A 51 17.75 -3.51 12.93
CA PHE A 51 17.06 -2.41 12.25
C PHE A 51 18.04 -1.35 11.71
N PHE A 52 19.03 -0.93 12.51
CA PHE A 52 20.06 0.01 12.04
C PHE A 52 20.98 -0.61 10.98
N ARG A 53 21.32 -1.89 11.11
CA ARG A 53 22.06 -2.65 10.09
C ARG A 53 21.28 -2.71 8.77
N HIS A 54 19.98 -2.97 8.84
CA HIS A 54 19.09 -2.99 7.67
C HIS A 54 18.99 -1.61 7.01
N TYR A 55 18.82 -0.54 7.82
CA TYR A 55 18.83 0.82 7.32
C TYR A 55 20.14 1.13 6.56
N LEU A 56 21.29 0.77 7.16
CA LEU A 56 22.60 0.94 6.55
C LEU A 56 22.74 0.15 5.24
N LEU A 57 22.24 -1.09 5.20
CA LEU A 57 22.24 -1.94 4.01
C LEU A 57 21.44 -1.30 2.88
N VAL A 58 20.20 -0.89 3.15
CA VAL A 58 19.33 -0.27 2.14
C VAL A 58 19.90 1.07 1.68
N LEU A 59 20.55 1.83 2.57
CA LEU A 59 21.25 3.07 2.20
C LEU A 59 22.44 2.80 1.29
N ALA A 60 23.23 1.75 1.57
CA ALA A 60 24.35 1.33 0.73
C ALA A 60 23.86 0.88 -0.65
N LEU A 61 22.85 0.02 -0.70
CA LEU A 61 22.22 -0.44 -1.94
C LEU A 61 21.70 0.73 -2.77
N ARG A 62 20.99 1.67 -2.13
CA ARG A 62 20.49 2.87 -2.81
C ARG A 62 21.61 3.76 -3.34
N SER A 63 22.73 3.84 -2.62
CA SER A 63 23.92 4.56 -3.09
C SER A 63 24.54 3.88 -4.32
N TRP A 64 24.53 2.55 -4.39
CA TRP A 64 25.05 1.80 -5.53
C TRP A 64 24.11 1.90 -6.75
N ASP A 65 22.80 1.76 -6.55
CA ASP A 65 21.79 1.96 -7.59
C ASP A 65 21.91 3.34 -8.22
N LEU A 66 22.16 4.36 -7.40
CA LEU A 66 22.34 5.72 -7.87
C LEU A 66 23.59 5.88 -8.73
N ASP A 67 24.71 5.35 -8.26
CA ASP A 67 25.98 5.42 -8.98
C ASP A 67 25.90 4.65 -10.31
N GLU A 68 25.18 3.53 -10.36
CA GLU A 68 24.83 2.83 -11.60
C GLU A 68 23.91 3.66 -12.51
N ALA A 69 22.83 4.23 -11.99
CA ALA A 69 21.89 5.07 -12.73
C ALA A 69 22.59 6.26 -13.39
N VAL A 70 23.52 6.90 -12.68
CA VAL A 70 24.34 8.01 -13.21
C VAL A 70 25.31 7.51 -14.30
N ARG A 71 26.00 6.39 -14.08
CA ARG A 71 26.96 5.84 -15.06
C ARG A 71 26.29 5.36 -16.35
N LEU A 72 25.16 4.68 -16.24
CA LEU A 72 24.47 4.05 -17.36
C LEU A 72 23.39 4.94 -17.98
N GLY A 73 23.05 6.07 -17.34
CA GLY A 73 21.96 6.95 -17.77
C GLY A 73 20.58 6.30 -17.63
N THR A 74 20.42 5.36 -16.70
CA THR A 74 19.15 4.66 -16.46
C THR A 74 18.33 5.38 -15.37
N PRO A 75 16.98 5.28 -15.39
CA PRO A 75 16.17 5.80 -14.31
C PRO A 75 16.45 5.05 -13.00
N LEU A 76 16.60 5.80 -11.91
CA LEU A 76 16.72 5.22 -10.57
C LEU A 76 15.40 4.48 -10.23
N PRO A 77 15.46 3.24 -9.73
CA PRO A 77 14.26 2.51 -9.33
C PRO A 77 13.42 3.30 -8.31
N LYS A 78 12.09 3.30 -8.48
CA LYS A 78 11.19 4.01 -7.56
C LYS A 78 11.25 3.41 -6.15
N ASN A 79 11.22 2.09 -6.06
CA ASN A 79 11.18 1.38 -4.78
C ASN A 79 12.59 1.14 -4.24
N LEU A 80 12.72 1.18 -2.92
CA LEU A 80 13.94 0.75 -2.23
C LEU A 80 14.01 -0.78 -2.17
N PRO A 81 15.21 -1.38 -2.21
CA PRO A 81 15.41 -2.84 -2.11
C PRO A 81 15.32 -3.31 -0.65
N ILE A 82 14.19 -3.04 0.00
CA ILE A 82 13.94 -3.33 1.42
C ILE A 82 13.86 -4.83 1.73
N GLU A 83 13.64 -5.69 0.73
CA GLU A 83 13.65 -7.14 0.94
C GLU A 83 15.06 -7.74 1.07
N GLN A 84 16.11 -6.96 0.77
CA GLN A 84 17.49 -7.42 0.83
C GLN A 84 18.00 -7.51 2.28
N TYR A 85 18.81 -8.54 2.53
CA TYR A 85 19.53 -8.74 3.78
C TYR A 85 20.99 -9.14 3.50
N PRO A 86 21.91 -9.05 4.47
CA PRO A 86 23.36 -9.15 4.20
C PRO A 86 23.79 -10.41 3.47
N ALA A 87 23.11 -11.55 3.70
CA ALA A 87 23.43 -12.81 3.04
C ALA A 87 23.05 -12.84 1.54
N ASN A 88 22.35 -11.83 1.01
CA ASN A 88 22.12 -11.68 -0.44
C ASN A 88 23.31 -11.04 -1.16
N LEU A 89 24.20 -10.34 -0.46
CA LEU A 89 25.34 -9.66 -1.07
C LEU A 89 26.44 -10.65 -1.49
N ARG A 90 27.21 -10.29 -2.52
CA ARG A 90 28.34 -11.08 -3.05
C ARG A 90 29.52 -10.18 -3.38
N GLY A 91 30.73 -10.75 -3.37
CA GLY A 91 31.94 -10.09 -3.86
C GLY A 91 32.26 -8.77 -3.16
N ALA A 92 32.60 -7.73 -3.92
CA ALA A 92 32.99 -6.42 -3.39
C ALA A 92 31.87 -5.73 -2.58
N PHE A 93 30.60 -5.93 -2.97
CA PHE A 93 29.45 -5.39 -2.22
C PHE A 93 29.33 -6.02 -0.82
N GLN A 94 29.55 -7.33 -0.72
CA GLN A 94 29.57 -8.04 0.55
C GLN A 94 30.72 -7.56 1.44
N ALA A 95 31.93 -7.45 0.89
CA ALA A 95 33.10 -6.96 1.62
C ALA A 95 32.92 -5.52 2.11
N GLY A 96 32.39 -4.64 1.25
CA GLY A 96 32.05 -3.26 1.60
C GLY A 96 31.04 -3.20 2.73
N TYR A 97 29.91 -3.92 2.62
CA TYR A 97 28.91 -3.92 3.68
C TYR A 97 29.43 -4.49 5.01
N GLN A 98 30.25 -5.54 4.99
CA GLN A 98 30.86 -6.10 6.21
C GLN A 98 31.75 -5.07 6.93
N GLU A 99 32.49 -4.24 6.18
CA GLU A 99 33.25 -3.14 6.77
C GLU A 99 32.32 -2.05 7.33
N MET A 100 31.26 -1.67 6.62
CA MET A 100 30.26 -0.72 7.13
C MET A 100 29.61 -1.22 8.43
N ASP A 101 29.22 -2.51 8.48
CA ASP A 101 28.61 -3.18 9.63
C ASP A 101 29.57 -3.20 10.84
N ALA A 102 30.86 -3.50 10.60
CA ALA A 102 31.88 -3.45 11.65
C ALA A 102 32.07 -2.02 12.21
N LEU A 103 32.08 -0.99 11.35
CA LEU A 103 32.22 0.40 11.76
C LEU A 103 31.04 0.88 12.62
N ILE A 104 29.80 0.56 12.24
CA ILE A 104 28.64 0.93 13.06
C ILE A 104 28.54 0.08 14.33
N GLY A 105 29.00 -1.18 14.29
CA GLY A 105 29.07 -2.07 15.44
C GLY A 105 30.01 -1.55 16.53
N GLY A 106 31.13 -0.93 16.14
CA GLY A 106 32.07 -0.28 17.04
C GLY A 106 31.71 1.16 17.44
N CYS A 107 30.58 1.70 16.98
CA CYS A 107 30.24 3.11 17.22
C CYS A 107 29.45 3.30 18.52
N ASP A 108 30.07 3.94 19.52
CA ASP A 108 29.44 4.21 20.83
C ASP A 108 28.10 4.95 20.74
N VAL A 109 27.97 5.87 19.76
CA VAL A 109 26.71 6.59 19.51
C VAL A 109 25.61 5.62 19.11
N ILE A 110 25.84 4.77 18.11
CA ILE A 110 24.85 3.78 17.65
C ILE A 110 24.51 2.81 18.78
N GLN A 111 25.52 2.33 19.52
CA GLN A 111 25.28 1.47 20.69
C GLN A 111 24.48 2.17 21.79
N GLY A 112 24.66 3.48 21.96
CA GLY A 112 23.87 4.31 22.86
C GLY A 112 22.40 4.37 22.46
N TYR A 113 22.10 4.61 21.18
CA TYR A 113 20.72 4.55 20.67
C TYR A 113 20.10 3.16 20.85
N VAL A 114 20.83 2.09 20.53
CA VAL A 114 20.32 0.71 20.69
C VAL A 114 19.89 0.46 22.13
N ARG A 115 20.74 0.79 23.12
CA ARG A 115 20.42 0.63 24.55
C ARG A 115 19.24 1.48 25.00
N ALA A 116 19.21 2.75 24.59
CA ALA A 116 18.16 3.67 24.97
C ALA A 116 16.79 3.25 24.40
N LEU A 117 16.76 2.85 23.12
CA LEU A 117 15.53 2.42 22.45
C LEU A 117 15.04 1.05 22.94
N SER A 118 15.93 0.17 23.40
CA SER A 118 15.56 -1.13 23.94
C SER A 118 15.07 -1.08 25.39
N LYS A 119 15.25 0.05 26.09
CA LYS A 119 14.90 0.19 27.50
C LYS A 119 13.42 -0.11 27.71
N ASN A 120 13.14 -1.11 28.55
CA ASN A 120 11.79 -1.58 28.89
C ASN A 120 10.91 -1.97 27.68
N GLU A 121 11.51 -2.24 26.51
CA GLU A 121 10.79 -2.42 25.24
C GLU A 121 9.73 -1.31 24.99
N ALA A 122 10.09 -0.06 25.31
CA ALA A 122 9.22 1.09 25.10
C ALA A 122 8.73 1.18 23.64
N LYS A 123 7.49 1.66 23.44
CA LYS A 123 6.94 1.92 22.11
C LYS A 123 7.53 3.21 21.55
N HIS A 124 8.09 3.14 20.35
CA HIS A 124 8.53 4.31 19.57
C HIS A 124 7.69 4.40 18.30
N TYR A 125 6.97 5.49 18.11
CA TYR A 125 6.10 5.69 16.95
C TYR A 125 6.86 6.28 15.76
N ARG A 126 6.25 6.25 14.58
CA ARG A 126 6.86 6.71 13.32
C ARG A 126 7.53 8.10 13.41
N PRO A 127 6.93 9.14 14.01
CA PRO A 127 7.58 10.45 14.10
C PRO A 127 8.89 10.41 14.90
N GLU A 128 8.93 9.64 15.98
CA GLU A 128 10.10 9.46 16.85
C GLU A 128 11.20 8.71 16.11
N VAL A 129 10.87 7.56 15.51
CA VAL A 129 11.81 6.78 14.71
C VAL A 129 12.34 7.59 13.53
N SER A 130 11.51 8.39 12.87
CA SER A 130 11.93 9.30 11.81
C SER A 130 12.92 10.35 12.32
N PHE A 131 12.71 10.89 13.52
CA PHE A 131 13.65 11.84 14.12
C PHE A 131 14.99 11.16 14.47
N TYR A 132 14.97 9.96 15.05
CA TYR A 132 16.17 9.20 15.38
C TYR A 132 17.00 8.88 14.12
N LEU A 133 16.34 8.36 13.08
CA LEU A 133 16.99 8.06 11.80
C LEU A 133 17.51 9.32 11.13
N ALA A 134 16.76 10.42 11.10
CA ALA A 134 17.23 11.69 10.54
C ALA A 134 18.47 12.22 11.27
N THR A 135 18.53 12.05 12.59
CA THR A 135 19.68 12.45 13.41
C THR A 135 20.90 11.56 13.12
N LEU A 136 20.71 10.25 12.99
CA LEU A 136 21.79 9.29 12.67
C LEU A 136 22.20 9.30 11.20
N HIS A 137 21.35 9.84 10.31
CA HIS A 137 21.49 9.67 8.86
C HIS A 137 22.82 10.17 8.32
N THR A 138 23.26 11.38 8.70
CA THR A 138 24.53 11.96 8.22
C THR A 138 25.72 11.06 8.54
N ARG A 139 25.74 10.45 9.73
CA ARG A 139 26.79 9.54 10.17
C ARG A 139 26.76 8.23 9.37
N LEU A 140 25.58 7.63 9.20
CA LEU A 140 25.41 6.39 8.44
C LEU A 140 25.74 6.59 6.96
N LEU A 141 25.31 7.70 6.36
CA LEU A 141 25.65 8.06 5.00
C LEU A 141 27.15 8.29 4.83
N SER A 142 27.80 8.96 5.78
CA SER A 142 29.26 9.17 5.75
C SER A 142 30.01 7.83 5.78
N THR A 143 29.58 6.87 6.60
CA THR A 143 30.12 5.51 6.60
C THR A 143 29.94 4.84 5.24
N VAL A 144 28.74 4.93 4.64
CA VAL A 144 28.47 4.36 3.32
C VAL A 144 29.39 4.96 2.26
N LEU A 145 29.49 6.29 2.18
CA LEU A 145 30.31 6.97 1.18
C LEU A 145 31.80 6.68 1.34
N LEU A 146 32.31 6.67 2.58
CA LEU A 146 33.71 6.36 2.89
C LEU A 146 34.07 4.94 2.46
N VAL A 147 33.26 3.95 2.85
CA VAL A 147 33.54 2.55 2.53
C VAL A 147 33.34 2.28 1.04
N ASN A 148 32.32 2.90 0.42
CA ASN A 148 32.13 2.80 -1.04
C ASN A 148 33.36 3.30 -1.79
N PHE A 149 33.94 4.42 -1.39
CA PHE A 149 35.17 4.95 -1.98
C PHE A 149 36.34 3.97 -1.79
N LYS A 150 36.56 3.46 -0.57
CA LYS A 150 37.65 2.53 -0.24
C LYS A 150 37.58 1.22 -1.06
N HIS A 151 36.38 0.69 -1.28
CA HIS A 151 36.16 -0.54 -2.04
C HIS A 151 35.96 -0.32 -3.55
N GLY A 152 36.04 0.93 -4.03
CA GLY A 152 35.82 1.27 -5.44
C GLY A 152 34.38 1.02 -5.92
N LEU A 153 33.40 1.06 -5.00
CA LEU A 153 31.98 0.84 -5.28
C LEU A 153 31.26 2.11 -5.74
N SER A 154 31.83 3.29 -5.51
CA SER A 154 31.34 4.55 -6.08
C SER A 154 32.48 5.50 -6.46
N GLY A 155 32.18 6.42 -7.39
CA GLY A 155 33.10 7.50 -7.78
C GLY A 155 33.04 8.73 -6.89
N VAL A 156 32.21 8.73 -5.84
CA VAL A 156 32.01 9.88 -4.95
C VAL A 156 33.15 9.95 -3.95
N TYR A 157 33.95 11.01 -4.03
CA TYR A 157 34.97 11.28 -3.02
C TYR A 157 34.30 11.75 -1.72
N PRO A 158 34.55 11.09 -0.57
CA PRO A 158 34.15 11.63 0.72
C PRO A 158 34.93 12.92 0.97
N ASP A 159 34.26 13.94 1.51
CA ASP A 159 34.95 15.14 1.96
C ASP A 159 35.92 14.76 3.09
N GLN A 160 37.23 14.92 2.87
CA GLN A 160 38.27 14.55 3.83
C GLN A 160 38.18 15.36 5.14
N THR A 161 37.34 16.40 5.21
CA THR A 161 37.12 17.20 6.42
C THR A 161 36.13 16.57 7.42
N SER A 162 35.43 15.48 7.08
CA SER A 162 34.43 14.86 7.95
C SER A 162 34.97 13.86 8.98
N GLU A 163 36.30 13.75 9.15
CA GLU A 163 36.91 12.88 10.17
C GLU A 163 36.55 13.27 11.62
N ASN A 164 35.94 14.44 11.83
CA ASN A 164 35.39 14.82 13.12
C ASN A 164 34.08 14.07 13.43
N SER A 165 34.22 12.77 13.66
CA SER A 165 33.22 11.87 14.26
C SER A 165 32.70 12.32 15.65
N LEU A 166 33.19 13.45 16.17
CA LEU A 166 32.87 14.06 17.46
C LEU A 166 32.09 15.40 17.36
N GLY A 167 31.93 15.99 16.17
CA GLY A 167 31.33 17.34 16.03
C GLY A 167 29.83 17.42 16.34
N ASP A 168 29.15 16.28 16.38
CA ASP A 168 27.71 16.11 16.64
C ASP A 168 27.43 15.24 17.89
N ARG A 169 28.47 14.92 18.68
CA ARG A 169 28.33 14.04 19.85
C ARG A 169 27.31 14.56 20.84
N ASP A 170 27.32 15.86 21.11
CA ASP A 170 26.39 16.50 22.05
C ASP A 170 24.94 16.40 21.56
N LEU A 171 24.71 16.56 20.25
CA LEU A 171 23.38 16.37 19.64
C LEU A 171 22.87 14.95 19.87
N HIS A 172 23.72 13.95 19.63
CA HIS A 172 23.35 12.55 19.84
C HIS A 172 23.14 12.20 21.32
N LEU A 173 24.00 12.69 22.22
CA LEU A 173 23.83 12.49 23.65
C LEU A 173 22.53 13.12 24.16
N GLN A 174 22.17 14.30 23.66
CA GLN A 174 20.89 14.93 23.97
C GLN A 174 19.71 14.08 23.46
N ALA A 175 19.77 13.58 22.22
CA ALA A 175 18.73 12.72 21.67
C ALA A 175 18.58 11.42 22.48
N ILE A 176 19.70 10.76 22.83
CA ILE A 176 19.72 9.55 23.68
C ILE A 176 19.12 9.86 25.05
N SER A 177 19.53 10.95 25.70
CA SER A 177 18.99 11.35 27.00
C SER A 177 17.48 11.63 26.93
N ASN A 178 16.98 12.18 25.83
CA ASN A 178 15.54 12.40 25.65
C ASN A 178 14.80 11.07 25.52
N ILE A 179 15.35 10.10 24.77
CA ILE A 179 14.78 8.74 24.66
C ILE A 179 14.73 8.09 26.05
N GLU A 180 15.82 8.17 26.82
CA GLU A 180 15.91 7.52 28.14
C GLU A 180 15.00 8.15 29.20
N ALA A 181 14.69 9.45 29.05
CA ALA A 181 13.81 10.20 29.93
C ALA A 181 12.32 10.03 29.58
N GLN A 182 12.00 9.50 28.40
CA GLN A 182 10.63 9.23 27.97
C GLN A 182 10.21 7.81 28.37
N ASP A 183 9.10 7.68 29.10
CA ASP A 183 8.52 6.39 29.49
C ASP A 183 7.64 5.76 28.38
N GLY A 184 7.94 6.02 27.10
CA GLY A 184 7.43 5.22 25.97
C GLY A 184 5.94 5.31 25.61
N THR A 185 5.30 6.47 25.73
CA THR A 185 3.84 6.59 25.54
C THR A 185 3.34 7.79 24.74
N LEU A 186 4.20 8.61 24.13
CA LEU A 186 3.75 9.85 23.51
C LEU A 186 3.33 9.67 22.05
N ARG A 187 2.07 9.25 21.87
CA ARG A 187 1.27 9.68 20.70
C ARG A 187 0.91 11.16 20.86
N ASP A 188 1.93 12.02 20.92
CA ASP A 188 1.75 13.46 21.10
C ASP A 188 1.46 14.13 19.77
N ALA A 189 0.33 14.83 19.68
CA ALA A 189 -0.05 15.58 18.48
C ALA A 189 1.04 16.59 18.07
N GLY A 190 1.76 17.17 19.03
CA GLY A 190 2.87 18.08 18.78
C GLY A 190 4.04 17.42 18.04
N SER A 191 4.35 16.16 18.34
CA SER A 191 5.38 15.39 17.61
C SER A 191 4.99 15.15 16.15
N TYR A 192 3.74 14.75 15.87
CA TYR A 192 3.26 14.54 14.51
C TYR A 192 3.23 15.86 13.72
N GLU A 193 2.72 16.94 14.31
CA GLU A 193 2.73 18.27 13.71
C GLU A 193 4.16 18.72 13.38
N LYS A 194 5.06 18.66 14.37
CA LYS A 194 6.45 19.09 14.20
C LYS A 194 7.15 18.33 13.09
N MET A 195 6.97 17.01 13.02
CA MET A 195 7.59 16.19 11.97
C MET A 195 6.99 16.47 10.59
N ALA A 196 5.67 16.64 10.49
CA ALA A 196 5.02 17.01 9.23
C ALA A 196 5.53 18.37 8.72
N LEU A 197 5.58 19.38 9.60
CA LEU A 197 6.07 20.72 9.27
C LEU A 197 7.56 20.73 8.93
N LEU A 198 8.39 19.96 9.67
CA LEU A 198 9.82 19.84 9.42
C LEU A 198 10.08 19.21 8.05
N ASN A 199 9.42 18.09 7.75
CA ASN A 199 9.56 17.38 6.46
C ASN A 199 9.13 18.27 5.30
N ALA A 200 7.97 18.93 5.40
CA ALA A 200 7.49 19.84 4.37
C ALA A 200 8.45 21.03 4.17
N THR A 201 8.88 21.67 5.27
CA THR A 201 9.82 22.80 5.23
C THR A 201 11.15 22.39 4.62
N TYR A 202 11.69 21.24 5.02
CA TYR A 202 12.96 20.73 4.53
C TYR A 202 12.87 20.40 3.04
N ALA A 203 11.81 19.72 2.59
CA ALA A 203 11.58 19.41 1.18
C ALA A 203 11.49 20.70 0.32
N ILE A 204 10.78 21.73 0.79
CA ILE A 204 10.65 23.02 0.09
C ILE A 204 12.00 23.75 0.01
N ARG A 205 12.74 23.82 1.13
CA ARG A 205 14.03 24.51 1.20
C ARG A 205 15.09 23.83 0.34
N THR A 206 15.14 22.49 0.36
CA THR A 206 16.14 21.71 -0.38
C THR A 206 15.86 21.66 -1.89
N ALA A 207 14.60 21.76 -2.32
CA ALA A 207 14.23 21.80 -3.73
C ALA A 207 14.91 22.96 -4.51
N HIS A 208 15.24 24.07 -3.84
CA HIS A 208 15.87 25.25 -4.45
C HIS A 208 17.41 25.23 -4.36
N VAL A 209 17.97 24.51 -3.38
CA VAL A 209 19.42 24.43 -3.17
C VAL A 209 20.08 23.40 -4.10
N MET A 210 19.32 22.39 -4.54
CA MET A 210 19.80 21.33 -5.45
C MET A 210 18.94 21.24 -6.72
N PRO A 211 18.97 22.24 -7.62
CA PRO A 211 18.14 22.23 -8.83
C PRO A 211 18.60 21.17 -9.84
N GLY A 212 17.65 20.39 -10.37
CA GLY A 212 17.63 19.72 -11.68
C GLY A 212 18.69 18.65 -12.03
N GLY A 213 19.93 18.75 -11.53
CA GLY A 213 21.06 17.88 -11.90
C GLY A 213 21.60 17.01 -10.77
N HIS A 214 21.12 17.19 -9.53
CA HIS A 214 21.59 16.47 -8.34
C HIS A 214 20.51 15.58 -7.70
N ILE A 215 19.64 14.98 -8.53
CA ILE A 215 18.54 14.10 -8.08
C ILE A 215 19.06 13.01 -7.13
N GLY A 216 20.25 12.47 -7.41
CA GLY A 216 20.88 11.46 -6.58
C GLY A 216 21.31 11.92 -5.19
N ALA A 217 21.97 13.08 -5.10
CA ALA A 217 22.38 13.63 -3.82
C ALA A 217 21.15 14.00 -2.97
N ARG A 218 20.11 14.53 -3.62
CA ARG A 218 18.83 14.81 -2.94
C ARG A 218 18.19 13.53 -2.41
N GLU A 219 18.18 12.46 -3.20
CA GLU A 219 17.64 11.16 -2.78
C GLU A 219 18.34 10.66 -1.51
N LEU A 220 19.67 10.57 -1.54
CA LEU A 220 20.44 10.04 -0.41
C LEU A 220 20.36 10.94 0.82
N ILE A 221 20.55 12.26 0.68
CA ILE A 221 20.70 13.18 1.82
C ILE A 221 19.36 13.57 2.44
N THR A 222 18.33 13.77 1.61
CA THR A 222 17.11 14.47 2.05
C THR A 222 15.84 13.63 2.00
N THR A 223 15.75 12.68 1.05
CA THR A 223 14.52 11.92 0.80
C THR A 223 14.61 10.50 1.37
N PHE A 224 15.81 9.99 1.62
CA PHE A 224 16.01 8.59 2.03
C PHE A 224 15.30 8.22 3.34
N VAL A 225 15.39 9.03 4.40
CA VAL A 225 14.77 8.71 5.71
C VAL A 225 13.25 8.51 5.60
N PRO A 226 12.45 9.48 5.11
CA PRO A 226 11.01 9.27 4.96
C PRO A 226 10.71 8.15 3.96
N HIS A 227 11.44 8.08 2.83
CA HIS A 227 11.23 7.03 1.84
C HIS A 227 11.49 5.62 2.40
N TYR A 228 12.52 5.45 3.23
CA TYR A 228 12.81 4.19 3.92
C TYR A 228 11.68 3.80 4.86
N LEU A 229 11.19 4.72 5.69
CA LEU A 229 10.08 4.43 6.61
C LEU A 229 8.76 4.14 5.88
N ASP A 230 8.51 4.79 4.75
CA ASP A 230 7.35 4.48 3.89
C ASP A 230 7.47 3.07 3.26
N GLN A 231 8.66 2.67 2.81
CA GLN A 231 8.86 1.40 2.12
C GLN A 231 9.03 0.20 3.07
N ILE A 232 9.60 0.39 4.27
CA ILE A 232 9.92 -0.73 5.17
C ILE A 232 8.66 -1.45 5.67
N GLU A 233 7.51 -0.78 5.70
CA GLU A 233 6.21 -1.39 6.03
C GLU A 233 5.84 -2.56 5.11
N ARG A 234 6.38 -2.59 3.89
CA ARG A 234 6.18 -3.70 2.95
C ARG A 234 6.81 -5.02 3.44
N LEU A 235 7.66 -4.98 4.46
CA LEU A 235 8.13 -6.17 5.17
C LEU A 235 7.05 -6.78 6.06
N MET A 236 6.07 -5.99 6.49
CA MET A 236 5.03 -6.46 7.40
C MET A 236 3.99 -7.30 6.65
N HIS A 237 3.52 -6.84 5.50
CA HIS A 237 2.45 -7.48 4.74
C HIS A 237 2.73 -7.43 3.24
N PRO A 238 2.22 -8.41 2.46
CA PRO A 238 2.22 -8.31 1.00
C PRO A 238 1.47 -7.07 0.52
N GLN A 239 1.76 -6.64 -0.71
CA GLN A 239 0.97 -5.60 -1.36
C GLN A 239 -0.48 -6.04 -1.47
N TRP A 240 -1.37 -5.08 -1.24
CA TRP A 240 -2.80 -5.30 -1.29
C TRP A 240 -3.44 -4.33 -2.30
N TYR A 241 -4.56 -4.78 -2.84
CA TYR A 241 -5.35 -4.06 -3.84
C TYR A 241 -6.82 -4.26 -3.51
N VAL A 242 -7.67 -3.30 -3.85
CA VAL A 242 -9.07 -3.32 -3.42
C VAL A 242 -10.02 -2.91 -4.53
N ALA A 243 -11.20 -3.53 -4.52
CA ALA A 243 -12.39 -3.05 -5.20
C ALA A 243 -13.45 -2.74 -4.14
N CYS A 244 -13.95 -1.51 -4.15
CA CYS A 244 -14.97 -1.03 -3.21
C CYS A 244 -16.35 -1.06 -3.86
N PHE A 245 -17.33 -1.55 -3.12
CA PHE A 245 -18.72 -1.68 -3.53
C PHE A 245 -19.59 -0.96 -2.52
N MET A 246 -20.56 -0.21 -2.99
CA MET A 246 -21.48 0.47 -2.09
C MET A 246 -22.63 -0.43 -1.70
N LYS A 247 -23.00 -0.40 -0.41
CA LYS A 247 -24.21 -1.06 0.09
C LYS A 247 -25.50 -0.49 -0.51
N GLU A 248 -25.50 0.82 -0.80
CA GLU A 248 -26.65 1.54 -1.35
C GLU A 248 -26.18 2.71 -2.22
N CYS A 249 -27.02 3.17 -3.14
CA CYS A 249 -26.72 4.29 -4.04
C CYS A 249 -27.65 5.48 -3.83
N SER A 250 -28.19 5.68 -2.63
CA SER A 250 -29.20 6.72 -2.37
C SER A 250 -28.62 8.12 -2.13
N ASN A 251 -27.31 8.21 -1.90
CA ASN A 251 -26.64 9.47 -1.56
C ASN A 251 -26.33 10.31 -2.80
N SER A 252 -26.87 11.51 -2.87
CA SER A 252 -26.64 12.44 -4.00
C SER A 252 -25.18 12.87 -4.15
N ALA A 253 -24.43 13.02 -3.06
CA ALA A 253 -23.02 13.45 -3.13
C ALA A 253 -22.15 12.38 -3.82
N ILE A 254 -22.46 11.10 -3.60
CA ILE A 254 -21.79 9.98 -4.24
C ILE A 254 -22.05 9.97 -5.74
N TRP A 255 -23.31 10.15 -6.17
CA TRP A 255 -23.60 10.32 -7.60
C TRP A 255 -22.91 11.55 -8.20
N GLY A 256 -22.70 12.58 -7.38
CA GLY A 256 -21.92 13.76 -7.74
C GLY A 256 -20.44 13.45 -7.99
N SER A 257 -19.79 12.73 -7.08
CA SER A 257 -18.36 12.42 -7.11
C SER A 257 -18.03 11.20 -7.98
N TYR A 258 -18.54 10.03 -7.62
CA TYR A 258 -18.28 8.75 -8.29
C TYR A 258 -19.18 8.53 -9.51
N GLY A 259 -20.40 9.06 -9.48
CA GLY A 259 -21.37 8.92 -10.57
C GLY A 259 -21.26 9.95 -11.68
N ASP A 260 -20.08 10.55 -11.88
CA ASP A 260 -19.82 11.57 -12.92
C ASP A 260 -20.92 12.66 -13.00
N ASN A 261 -21.17 13.32 -11.86
CA ASN A 261 -22.24 14.32 -11.73
C ASN A 261 -23.62 13.79 -12.17
N HIS A 262 -23.98 12.59 -11.70
CA HIS A 262 -25.21 11.84 -11.98
C HIS A 262 -25.36 11.31 -13.42
N ARG A 263 -24.30 11.30 -14.23
CA ARG A 263 -24.31 10.69 -15.58
C ARG A 263 -23.91 9.22 -15.58
N GLY A 264 -23.20 8.78 -14.54
CA GLY A 264 -22.69 7.43 -14.38
C GLY A 264 -23.78 6.36 -14.31
N ILE A 265 -23.34 5.10 -14.32
CA ILE A 265 -24.19 3.92 -14.29
C ILE A 265 -23.71 3.06 -13.13
N CYS A 266 -24.61 2.71 -12.21
CA CYS A 266 -24.29 1.84 -11.09
C CYS A 266 -24.56 0.38 -11.49
N LEU A 267 -23.56 -0.48 -11.28
CA LEU A 267 -23.64 -1.91 -11.52
C LEU A 267 -24.11 -2.59 -10.23
N ARG A 268 -25.22 -3.32 -10.30
CA ARG A 268 -25.77 -4.05 -9.15
C ARG A 268 -25.32 -5.51 -9.22
N TYR A 269 -24.60 -5.95 -8.21
CA TYR A 269 -24.07 -7.31 -8.13
C TYR A 269 -24.90 -8.18 -7.18
N ARG A 270 -25.13 -9.42 -7.59
CA ARG A 270 -25.63 -10.50 -6.74
C ARG A 270 -24.46 -11.17 -6.04
N VAL A 271 -24.60 -11.35 -4.74
CA VAL A 271 -23.59 -12.01 -3.89
C VAL A 271 -24.10 -13.38 -3.43
N LEU A 272 -23.17 -14.26 -3.06
CA LEU A 272 -23.45 -15.57 -2.48
C LEU A 272 -23.38 -15.50 -0.95
N GLY A 273 -24.37 -16.09 -0.28
CA GLY A 273 -24.46 -16.10 1.19
C GLY A 273 -25.02 -14.80 1.77
N ASP A 274 -25.15 -14.77 3.10
CA ASP A 274 -25.63 -13.63 3.87
C ASP A 274 -24.47 -12.96 4.63
N ALA A 275 -24.66 -11.71 5.03
CA ALA A 275 -23.70 -11.02 5.90
C ALA A 275 -23.51 -11.80 7.23
N PRO A 276 -22.27 -11.94 7.74
CA PRO A 276 -21.02 -11.35 7.25
C PRO A 276 -20.26 -12.20 6.21
N SER A 277 -20.78 -13.36 5.81
CA SER A 277 -20.10 -14.36 4.97
C SER A 277 -20.39 -14.21 3.47
N MET A 278 -20.67 -13.00 3.01
CA MET A 278 -20.98 -12.73 1.60
C MET A 278 -19.74 -12.93 0.73
N THR A 279 -19.90 -13.57 -0.43
CA THR A 279 -18.81 -13.82 -1.38
C THR A 279 -19.22 -13.55 -2.82
N MET A 280 -18.25 -13.32 -3.69
CA MET A 280 -18.41 -13.30 -5.14
C MET A 280 -17.25 -14.03 -5.82
N GLU A 281 -17.55 -14.79 -6.85
CA GLU A 281 -16.55 -15.56 -7.59
C GLU A 281 -15.80 -14.68 -8.58
N MET A 282 -14.47 -14.64 -8.43
CA MET A 282 -13.58 -13.80 -9.23
C MET A 282 -12.44 -14.64 -9.81
N ASN A 283 -12.08 -14.37 -11.06
CA ASN A 283 -10.93 -14.99 -11.72
C ASN A 283 -9.63 -14.31 -11.26
N LYS A 284 -9.11 -14.74 -10.10
CA LYS A 284 -7.94 -14.14 -9.45
C LYS A 284 -6.66 -14.95 -9.68
N PRO A 285 -5.47 -14.35 -9.50
CA PRO A 285 -4.20 -15.09 -9.46
C PRO A 285 -4.26 -16.27 -8.49
N ASP A 286 -3.85 -17.44 -8.97
CA ASP A 286 -3.91 -18.70 -8.21
C ASP A 286 -2.52 -19.31 -7.99
N GLY A 287 -1.60 -19.09 -8.92
CA GLY A 287 -0.23 -19.59 -8.81
C GLY A 287 0.65 -19.13 -9.95
N ARG A 288 1.93 -19.52 -9.89
CA ARG A 288 2.90 -19.28 -10.95
C ARG A 288 3.29 -20.61 -11.60
N GLY A 289 2.99 -20.75 -12.88
CA GLY A 289 3.43 -21.84 -13.72
C GLY A 289 4.61 -21.43 -14.61
N TYR A 290 5.03 -22.34 -15.50
CA TYR A 290 6.10 -22.08 -16.48
C TYR A 290 5.82 -20.86 -17.38
N ASN A 291 4.56 -20.62 -17.71
CA ASN A 291 4.10 -19.53 -18.58
C ASN A 291 3.72 -18.25 -17.80
N GLY A 292 4.07 -18.14 -16.52
CA GLY A 292 3.73 -16.99 -15.68
C GLY A 292 2.56 -17.25 -14.72
N ILE A 293 1.90 -16.18 -14.29
CA ILE A 293 0.80 -16.24 -13.33
C ILE A 293 -0.45 -16.75 -14.04
N PHE A 294 -0.99 -17.89 -13.58
CA PHE A 294 -2.28 -18.38 -14.03
C PHE A 294 -3.38 -17.95 -13.06
N HIS A 295 -4.61 -17.86 -13.58
CA HIS A 295 -5.78 -17.37 -12.85
C HIS A 295 -6.83 -18.47 -12.82
N SER A 296 -7.62 -18.50 -11.74
CA SER A 296 -8.77 -19.37 -11.61
C SER A 296 -9.90 -18.65 -10.90
N PHE A 297 -11.14 -19.05 -11.20
CA PHE A 297 -12.32 -18.54 -10.51
C PHE A 297 -12.37 -19.09 -9.08
N GLN A 298 -12.41 -18.18 -8.11
CA GLN A 298 -12.45 -18.48 -6.68
C GLN A 298 -13.34 -17.48 -5.95
N ASN A 299 -13.98 -17.92 -4.88
CA ASN A 299 -14.80 -17.03 -4.04
C ASN A 299 -13.90 -16.05 -3.29
N MET A 300 -14.20 -14.76 -3.41
CA MET A 300 -13.64 -13.69 -2.60
C MET A 300 -14.70 -13.18 -1.63
N GLY A 301 -14.34 -13.04 -0.36
CA GLY A 301 -15.25 -12.55 0.69
C GLY A 301 -15.33 -11.03 0.71
N PHE A 302 -16.56 -10.51 0.84
CA PHE A 302 -16.80 -9.09 1.08
C PHE A 302 -16.50 -8.74 2.53
N LYS A 303 -15.76 -7.65 2.73
CA LYS A 303 -15.45 -7.11 4.05
C LYS A 303 -16.17 -5.78 4.24
N GLU A 304 -17.00 -5.68 5.27
CA GLU A 304 -17.69 -4.42 5.61
C GLU A 304 -16.66 -3.40 6.11
N VAL A 305 -16.81 -2.15 5.69
CA VAL A 305 -15.99 -1.04 6.19
C VAL A 305 -16.70 -0.33 7.34
N PHE A 306 -15.94 -0.02 8.36
CA PHE A 306 -16.38 0.62 9.59
C PHE A 306 -15.76 2.02 9.70
N TYR A 307 -16.54 2.97 10.22
CA TYR A 307 -16.21 4.40 10.20
C TYR A 307 -16.12 5.02 11.59
N ASP A 308 -16.24 4.20 12.63
CA ASP A 308 -16.32 4.57 14.05
C ASP A 308 -15.24 3.88 14.89
N ARG A 309 -14.24 3.27 14.24
CA ARG A 309 -13.17 2.53 14.89
C ARG A 309 -11.93 3.40 15.07
N GLU A 310 -11.24 3.18 16.18
CA GLU A 310 -9.86 3.64 16.32
C GLU A 310 -8.94 2.79 15.43
N PHE A 311 -7.90 3.38 14.87
CA PHE A 311 -6.90 2.65 14.08
C PHE A 311 -6.13 1.67 14.96
N SER A 312 -5.80 0.50 14.38
CA SER A 312 -5.00 -0.50 15.07
C SER A 312 -3.57 -0.02 15.30
N GLU A 313 -3.04 -0.32 16.48
CA GLU A 313 -1.61 -0.18 16.77
C GLU A 313 -0.88 -1.49 16.47
N ILE A 314 0.19 -1.44 15.70
CA ILE A 314 0.92 -2.64 15.27
C ILE A 314 2.42 -2.49 15.55
N ASP A 315 2.98 -3.47 16.26
CA ASP A 315 4.42 -3.59 16.49
C ASP A 315 5.12 -4.08 15.22
N PHE A 316 5.88 -3.19 14.58
CA PHE A 316 6.66 -3.49 13.38
C PHE A 316 7.58 -4.70 13.60
N PHE A 317 8.28 -4.78 14.75
CA PHE A 317 9.26 -5.82 15.00
C PHE A 317 8.64 -7.19 15.24
N ARG A 318 7.40 -7.22 15.72
CA ARG A 318 6.65 -8.48 15.91
C ARG A 318 6.08 -9.01 14.60
N PHE A 319 5.74 -8.15 13.65
CA PHE A 319 4.96 -8.52 12.46
C PHE A 319 5.71 -8.26 11.16
N LEU A 320 6.69 -9.13 10.86
CA LEU A 320 7.47 -9.14 9.61
C LEU A 320 6.97 -10.26 8.65
N GLY A 321 5.66 -10.30 8.40
CA GLY A 321 4.99 -11.41 7.71
C GLY A 321 5.34 -11.57 6.22
N ASN A 322 5.90 -10.54 5.58
CA ASN A 322 6.35 -10.59 4.19
C ASN A 322 7.87 -10.81 4.06
N VAL A 323 8.54 -11.17 5.17
CA VAL A 323 9.98 -11.49 5.18
C VAL A 323 10.19 -13.00 5.15
N SER A 324 11.15 -13.46 4.34
CA SER A 324 11.48 -14.89 4.27
C SER A 324 11.99 -15.46 5.61
N ASN A 325 11.69 -16.72 5.90
CA ASN A 325 12.18 -17.41 7.10
C ASN A 325 13.72 -17.39 7.22
N GLU A 326 14.43 -17.41 6.09
CA GLU A 326 15.89 -17.29 6.06
C GLU A 326 16.35 -15.91 6.56
N ALA A 327 15.74 -14.84 6.08
CA ALA A 327 16.06 -13.48 6.54
C ALA A 327 15.62 -13.24 8.00
N LEU A 328 14.51 -13.83 8.43
CA LEU A 328 14.03 -13.72 9.80
C LEU A 328 14.97 -14.39 10.79
N SER A 329 15.29 -15.66 10.55
CA SER A 329 16.16 -16.46 11.43
C SER A 329 17.63 -16.10 11.30
N GLY A 330 18.10 -15.71 10.12
CA GLY A 330 19.50 -15.44 9.82
C GLY A 330 19.91 -13.97 9.93
N PHE A 331 18.95 -13.04 10.08
CA PHE A 331 19.26 -11.62 10.19
C PHE A 331 18.36 -10.85 11.15
N TRP A 332 17.04 -10.78 10.96
CA TRP A 332 16.20 -9.89 11.77
C TRP A 332 16.17 -10.28 13.24
N TYR A 333 15.88 -11.55 13.54
CA TYR A 333 15.68 -12.01 14.91
C TYR A 333 16.89 -12.61 15.58
N SER A 334 18.04 -12.66 14.92
CA SER A 334 19.26 -13.24 15.49
C SER A 334 20.43 -12.27 15.50
N ASP A 335 21.32 -12.47 16.46
CA ASP A 335 22.64 -11.86 16.44
C ASP A 335 23.69 -12.80 15.80
N ALA A 336 24.93 -12.32 15.71
CA ALA A 336 26.04 -13.09 15.14
C ALA A 336 26.42 -14.34 15.95
N GLN A 337 25.98 -14.43 17.21
CA GLN A 337 26.19 -15.57 18.10
C GLN A 337 25.03 -16.57 18.04
N GLY A 338 23.96 -16.26 17.31
CA GLY A 338 22.76 -17.07 17.20
C GLY A 338 21.77 -16.88 18.36
N ASN A 339 21.97 -15.88 19.23
CA ASN A 339 20.96 -15.53 20.22
C ASN A 339 19.74 -14.92 19.51
N LEU A 340 18.55 -15.20 20.04
CA LEU A 340 17.30 -14.75 19.44
C LEU A 340 16.72 -13.56 20.19
N SER A 341 16.14 -12.63 19.43
CA SER A 341 15.35 -11.53 19.97
C SER A 341 14.08 -12.03 20.66
N SER A 342 13.61 -11.31 21.69
CA SER A 342 12.30 -11.50 22.31
C SER A 342 11.17 -11.46 21.28
N LYS A 343 11.32 -10.69 20.20
CA LYS A 343 10.33 -10.54 19.12
C LYS A 343 10.25 -11.73 18.15
N SER A 344 11.10 -12.74 18.33
CA SER A 344 11.14 -13.96 17.50
C SER A 344 10.02 -14.98 17.79
N GLU A 345 9.12 -14.70 18.75
CA GLU A 345 8.12 -15.67 19.23
C GLU A 345 7.23 -16.26 18.13
N TRP A 346 6.85 -15.45 17.14
CA TRP A 346 5.99 -15.90 16.05
C TRP A 346 6.69 -16.91 15.12
N LEU A 347 8.00 -16.75 14.88
CA LEU A 347 8.81 -17.69 14.09
C LEU A 347 8.94 -19.04 14.81
N ARG A 348 8.97 -19.03 16.15
CA ARG A 348 9.21 -20.21 16.97
C ARG A 348 7.97 -21.07 17.21
N SER A 349 6.78 -20.48 17.20
CA SER A 349 5.63 -21.11 17.85
C SER A 349 4.77 -22.00 16.95
N HIS A 350 4.92 -22.01 15.61
CA HIS A 350 3.90 -22.58 14.70
C HIS A 350 2.46 -22.17 15.10
N SER A 351 2.31 -21.04 15.81
CA SER A 351 1.06 -20.68 16.45
C SER A 351 0.14 -20.10 15.40
N ASN A 352 -0.90 -20.87 15.06
CA ASN A 352 -2.01 -20.38 14.24
C ASN A 352 -2.61 -19.10 14.83
N GLU A 353 -2.57 -18.92 16.15
CA GLU A 353 -3.13 -17.72 16.82
C GLU A 353 -2.39 -16.44 16.44
N LEU A 354 -1.04 -16.45 16.45
CA LEU A 354 -0.24 -15.29 16.06
C LEU A 354 -0.35 -14.99 14.56
N TRP A 355 -0.49 -16.03 13.74
CA TRP A 355 -0.74 -15.88 12.32
C TRP A 355 -2.13 -15.28 12.06
N MET A 356 -3.16 -15.72 12.79
CA MET A 356 -4.51 -15.16 12.72
C MET A 356 -4.52 -13.71 13.20
N GLU A 357 -3.89 -13.39 14.34
CA GLU A 357 -3.75 -12.02 14.86
C GLU A 357 -3.13 -11.08 13.81
N HIS A 358 -2.10 -11.54 13.09
CA HIS A 358 -1.49 -10.77 12.02
C HIS A 358 -2.44 -10.48 10.84
N HIS A 359 -3.22 -11.48 10.41
CA HIS A 359 -4.17 -11.31 9.31
C HIS A 359 -5.38 -10.47 9.75
N GLU A 360 -5.86 -10.64 10.98
CA GLU A 360 -6.93 -9.85 11.57
C GLU A 360 -6.55 -8.39 11.72
N ASN A 361 -5.31 -8.08 12.13
CA ASN A 361 -4.82 -6.71 12.21
C ASN A 361 -4.76 -6.02 10.84
N LEU A 362 -4.34 -6.75 9.81
CA LEU A 362 -4.38 -6.24 8.43
C LEU A 362 -5.82 -6.02 7.98
N ASP A 363 -6.69 -7.00 8.17
CA ASP A 363 -8.11 -6.89 7.80
C ASP A 363 -8.80 -5.74 8.52
N PHE A 364 -8.49 -5.53 9.79
CA PHE A 364 -8.97 -4.42 10.58
C PHE A 364 -8.53 -3.07 9.99
N ALA A 365 -7.25 -2.92 9.63
CA ALA A 365 -6.74 -1.71 8.99
C ALA A 365 -7.41 -1.47 7.62
N LEU A 366 -7.59 -2.52 6.82
CA LEU A 366 -8.22 -2.45 5.50
C LEU A 366 -9.74 -2.25 5.54
N THR A 367 -10.35 -2.30 6.72
CA THR A 367 -11.80 -2.13 6.91
C THR A 367 -12.13 -0.98 7.86
N SER A 368 -11.17 -0.12 8.17
CA SER A 368 -11.37 1.04 9.03
C SER A 368 -11.12 2.32 8.25
N LYS A 369 -12.11 3.21 8.21
CA LYS A 369 -12.05 4.53 7.56
C LYS A 369 -12.40 5.63 8.54
N LEU A 370 -12.00 6.86 8.23
CA LEU A 370 -12.40 8.02 9.02
C LEU A 370 -13.93 8.26 8.94
N PRO A 371 -14.57 8.79 10.01
CA PRO A 371 -16.02 9.07 10.04
C PRO A 371 -16.54 9.93 8.88
N GLN A 372 -15.70 10.82 8.35
CA GLN A 372 -16.03 11.74 7.25
C GLN A 372 -16.36 11.00 5.94
N TRP A 373 -15.91 9.75 5.79
CA TRP A 373 -16.20 8.89 4.65
C TRP A 373 -17.44 8.00 4.86
N GLY A 374 -18.13 8.09 6.00
CA GLY A 374 -19.25 7.21 6.37
C GLY A 374 -20.44 7.21 5.40
N SER A 375 -20.54 8.20 4.51
CA SER A 375 -21.52 8.22 3.42
C SER A 375 -21.33 7.13 2.36
N GLU A 376 -20.14 6.54 2.26
CA GLU A 376 -19.82 5.55 1.21
C GLU A 376 -20.43 4.17 1.49
N LYS A 377 -20.59 3.80 2.77
CA LYS A 377 -21.19 2.51 3.20
C LYS A 377 -20.60 1.31 2.43
N GLU A 378 -19.28 1.24 2.39
CA GLU A 378 -18.53 0.29 1.55
C GLU A 378 -18.54 -1.15 2.08
N TYR A 379 -18.59 -2.09 1.13
CA TYR A 379 -18.01 -3.42 1.23
C TYR A 379 -16.80 -3.52 0.30
N ARG A 380 -15.79 -4.30 0.69
CA ARG A 380 -14.53 -4.43 -0.05
C ARG A 380 -14.26 -5.87 -0.44
N LEU A 381 -13.77 -6.06 -1.66
CA LEU A 381 -13.00 -7.24 -2.02
C LEU A 381 -11.52 -6.87 -1.99
N VAL A 382 -10.73 -7.62 -1.23
CA VAL A 382 -9.29 -7.39 -1.08
C VAL A 382 -8.52 -8.46 -1.84
N LEU A 383 -7.67 -8.03 -2.76
CA LEU A 383 -6.70 -8.86 -3.46
C LEU A 383 -5.32 -8.65 -2.82
N SER A 384 -4.80 -9.67 -2.16
CA SER A 384 -3.43 -9.71 -1.63
C SER A 384 -2.79 -11.04 -2.03
N SER A 385 -1.52 -10.99 -2.42
CA SER A 385 -0.78 -12.18 -2.87
C SER A 385 0.70 -12.05 -2.57
N TYR A 386 1.33 -13.20 -2.24
CA TYR A 386 2.79 -13.33 -2.19
C TYR A 386 3.42 -13.43 -3.59
N LEU A 387 2.61 -13.56 -4.65
CA LEU A 387 3.06 -13.40 -6.02
C LEU A 387 3.23 -11.90 -6.32
N ASP A 388 4.24 -11.56 -7.12
CA ASP A 388 4.36 -10.20 -7.66
C ASP A 388 3.24 -9.93 -8.66
N ILE A 389 2.21 -9.23 -8.19
CA ILE A 389 1.04 -8.80 -8.96
C ILE A 389 1.00 -7.28 -9.12
N SER A 390 2.15 -6.61 -9.02
CA SER A 390 2.26 -5.15 -9.14
C SER A 390 1.80 -4.62 -10.51
N ASP A 391 2.03 -5.40 -11.58
CA ASP A 391 1.55 -5.11 -12.92
C ASP A 391 0.00 -5.06 -12.96
N LYS A 392 -0.54 -3.97 -13.53
CA LYS A 392 -1.98 -3.71 -13.66
C LYS A 392 -2.75 -4.91 -14.23
N LYS A 393 -2.17 -5.66 -15.18
CA LYS A 393 -2.85 -6.79 -15.83
C LYS A 393 -3.24 -7.92 -14.86
N HIS A 394 -2.52 -8.07 -13.74
CA HIS A 394 -2.80 -9.08 -12.72
C HIS A 394 -3.85 -8.62 -11.70
N ARG A 395 -4.33 -7.38 -11.84
CA ARG A 395 -5.25 -6.70 -10.92
C ARG A 395 -6.57 -6.33 -11.58
N ILE A 396 -6.77 -6.76 -12.83
CA ILE A 396 -8.04 -6.68 -13.54
C ILE A 396 -8.62 -8.09 -13.51
N LEU A 397 -9.60 -8.31 -12.63
CA LEU A 397 -10.16 -9.63 -12.39
C LEU A 397 -11.49 -9.79 -13.10
N LYS A 398 -11.73 -10.96 -13.69
CA LYS A 398 -13.02 -11.25 -14.32
C LYS A 398 -14.04 -11.76 -13.31
N TYR A 399 -15.28 -11.32 -13.44
CA TYR A 399 -16.43 -11.85 -12.70
C TYR A 399 -17.35 -12.66 -13.63
N ARG A 400 -18.22 -13.50 -13.08
CA ARG A 400 -19.23 -14.22 -13.88
C ARG A 400 -20.39 -13.29 -14.22
N PHE A 401 -20.87 -13.32 -15.46
CA PHE A 401 -22.01 -12.48 -15.86
C PHE A 401 -23.24 -12.71 -14.96
N THR A 402 -23.47 -13.93 -14.50
CA THR A 402 -24.53 -14.30 -13.56
C THR A 402 -24.45 -13.60 -12.19
N SER A 403 -23.31 -13.00 -11.85
CA SER A 403 -23.14 -12.15 -10.67
C SER A 403 -23.62 -10.71 -10.91
N LEU A 404 -23.84 -10.27 -12.15
CA LEU A 404 -24.41 -8.96 -12.45
C LEU A 404 -25.94 -9.08 -12.54
N ASP A 405 -26.63 -8.39 -11.63
CA ASP A 405 -28.08 -8.54 -11.41
C ASP A 405 -28.90 -7.39 -12.04
N GLY A 406 -28.27 -6.24 -12.25
CA GLY A 406 -28.92 -5.10 -12.89
C GLY A 406 -28.01 -3.91 -13.11
N LEU A 407 -28.49 -2.95 -13.91
CA LEU A 407 -27.86 -1.65 -14.10
C LEU A 407 -28.80 -0.53 -13.66
N ILE A 408 -28.28 0.44 -12.92
CA ILE A 408 -29.03 1.63 -12.50
C ILE A 408 -28.44 2.83 -13.21
N PHE A 409 -29.19 3.38 -14.16
CA PHE A 409 -28.82 4.61 -14.84
C PHE A 409 -28.99 5.82 -13.92
N GLY A 410 -27.96 6.66 -13.81
CA GLY A 410 -28.04 7.93 -13.12
C GLY A 410 -29.10 8.86 -13.71
N ILE A 411 -29.50 9.87 -12.92
CA ILE A 411 -30.56 10.83 -13.28
C ILE A 411 -30.26 11.52 -14.62
N LYS A 412 -28.98 11.79 -14.90
CA LYS A 412 -28.51 12.51 -16.09
C LYS A 412 -27.79 11.60 -17.09
N THR A 413 -27.87 10.28 -16.95
CA THR A 413 -27.24 9.37 -17.92
C THR A 413 -27.79 9.65 -19.32
N PRO A 414 -26.93 9.97 -20.32
CA PRO A 414 -27.36 10.21 -21.69
C PRO A 414 -28.06 8.98 -22.29
N LEU A 415 -29.06 9.21 -23.15
CA LEU A 415 -29.78 8.12 -23.82
C LEU A 415 -28.84 7.22 -24.64
N GLU A 416 -27.87 7.82 -25.33
CA GLU A 416 -26.86 7.08 -26.11
C GLU A 416 -26.08 6.08 -25.25
N ASP A 417 -25.67 6.47 -24.04
CA ASP A 417 -24.96 5.61 -23.10
C ASP A 417 -25.88 4.48 -22.58
N LYS A 418 -27.15 4.78 -22.29
CA LYS A 418 -28.14 3.76 -21.90
C LYS A 418 -28.30 2.69 -22.98
N LEU A 419 -28.51 3.12 -24.23
CA LEU A 419 -28.68 2.23 -25.37
C LEU A 419 -27.43 1.39 -25.62
N LYS A 420 -26.24 2.00 -25.52
CA LYS A 420 -24.96 1.29 -25.62
C LYS A 420 -24.85 0.20 -24.55
N CYS A 421 -25.17 0.50 -23.30
CA CYS A 421 -25.14 -0.48 -22.22
C CYS A 421 -26.15 -1.61 -22.42
N ILE A 422 -27.38 -1.31 -22.83
CA ILE A 422 -28.40 -2.34 -23.11
C ILE A 422 -27.91 -3.30 -24.20
N ARG A 423 -27.29 -2.79 -25.27
CA ARG A 423 -26.70 -3.63 -26.33
C ARG A 423 -25.58 -4.54 -25.83
N ILE A 424 -24.70 -4.03 -24.96
CA ILE A 424 -23.65 -4.84 -24.33
C ILE A 424 -24.28 -5.95 -23.49
N ILE A 425 -25.22 -5.62 -22.61
CA ILE A 425 -25.91 -6.58 -21.74
C ILE A 425 -26.64 -7.64 -22.58
N ARG A 426 -27.36 -7.24 -23.63
CA ARG A 426 -28.02 -8.16 -24.56
C ARG A 426 -27.03 -9.17 -25.13
N ALA A 427 -25.87 -8.72 -25.62
CA ALA A 427 -24.86 -9.62 -26.17
C ALA A 427 -24.25 -10.58 -25.12
N HIS A 428 -24.28 -10.23 -23.83
CA HIS A 428 -23.94 -11.16 -22.75
C HIS A 428 -25.08 -12.14 -22.45
N CYS A 429 -26.32 -11.66 -22.38
CA CYS A 429 -27.52 -12.48 -22.20
C CYS A 429 -27.67 -13.56 -23.28
N GLU A 430 -27.49 -13.19 -24.55
CA GLU A 430 -27.56 -14.12 -25.69
C GLU A 430 -26.46 -15.20 -25.63
N ARG A 431 -25.27 -14.89 -25.11
CA ARG A 431 -24.17 -15.86 -24.96
C ARG A 431 -24.38 -16.84 -23.81
N GLU A 432 -25.05 -16.41 -22.75
CA GLU A 432 -25.23 -17.17 -21.51
C GLU A 432 -26.65 -17.75 -21.38
N ASP A 433 -27.48 -17.63 -22.44
CA ASP A 433 -28.88 -18.09 -22.50
C ASP A 433 -29.75 -17.52 -21.35
N ILE A 434 -29.63 -16.20 -21.12
CA ILE A 434 -30.38 -15.46 -20.09
C ILE A 434 -31.50 -14.65 -20.75
N GLU A 435 -32.75 -14.95 -20.41
CA GLU A 435 -33.94 -14.38 -21.06
C GLU A 435 -34.21 -12.91 -20.68
N SER A 436 -33.83 -12.48 -19.47
CA SER A 436 -34.15 -11.15 -18.98
C SER A 436 -33.05 -10.56 -18.10
N PHE A 437 -32.99 -9.23 -18.06
CA PHE A 437 -32.04 -8.47 -17.26
C PHE A 437 -32.71 -7.19 -16.75
N ASN A 438 -32.37 -6.78 -15.52
CA ASN A 438 -33.03 -5.64 -14.89
C ASN A 438 -32.31 -4.32 -15.21
N PHE A 439 -33.05 -3.36 -15.76
CA PHE A 439 -32.59 -1.98 -15.93
C PHE A 439 -33.38 -1.05 -14.99
N TYR A 440 -32.69 -0.12 -14.37
CA TYR A 440 -33.29 0.84 -13.43
C TYR A 440 -32.94 2.27 -13.83
N GLN A 441 -33.77 3.20 -13.41
CA GLN A 441 -33.53 4.64 -13.53
C GLN A 441 -33.52 5.28 -12.15
N ALA A 442 -32.44 5.97 -11.82
CA ALA A 442 -32.34 6.81 -10.64
C ALA A 442 -33.21 8.08 -10.79
N TYR A 443 -33.85 8.51 -9.71
CA TYR A 443 -34.66 9.72 -9.62
C TYR A 443 -34.53 10.35 -8.22
N TYR A 444 -34.85 11.64 -8.09
CA TYR A 444 -34.91 12.29 -6.78
C TYR A 444 -36.29 12.07 -6.17
N ASP A 445 -36.33 11.52 -4.95
CA ASP A 445 -37.56 11.41 -4.16
C ASP A 445 -37.67 12.58 -3.17
N PRO A 446 -38.66 13.48 -3.31
CA PRO A 446 -38.84 14.60 -2.40
C PRO A 446 -39.29 14.20 -0.98
N GLN A 447 -39.84 13.00 -0.78
CA GLN A 447 -40.30 12.54 0.54
C GLN A 447 -39.11 12.10 1.40
N THR A 448 -38.27 11.21 0.87
CA THR A 448 -37.07 10.71 1.54
C THR A 448 -35.91 11.69 1.46
N LYS A 449 -35.95 12.63 0.49
CA LYS A 449 -34.88 13.59 0.17
C LYS A 449 -33.57 12.90 -0.24
N SER A 450 -33.69 11.75 -0.90
CA SER A 450 -32.59 10.93 -1.41
C SER A 450 -32.74 10.69 -2.91
N ILE A 451 -31.70 10.11 -3.50
CA ILE A 451 -31.81 9.48 -4.81
C ILE A 451 -32.40 8.08 -4.59
N GLU A 452 -33.45 7.75 -5.31
CA GLU A 452 -34.06 6.42 -5.35
C GLU A 452 -33.97 5.87 -6.77
N HIS A 453 -34.31 4.59 -6.98
CA HIS A 453 -34.31 4.00 -8.31
C HIS A 453 -35.52 3.08 -8.56
N GLY A 454 -36.10 3.20 -9.76
CA GLY A 454 -37.24 2.40 -10.19
C GLY A 454 -36.87 1.46 -11.34
N LEU A 455 -37.50 0.27 -11.39
CA LEU A 455 -37.35 -0.65 -12.51
C LEU A 455 -37.92 0.00 -13.78
N LEU A 456 -37.15 -0.02 -14.87
CA LEU A 456 -37.61 0.42 -16.17
C LEU A 456 -38.49 -0.66 -16.79
N PRO A 457 -39.69 -0.32 -17.27
CA PRO A 457 -40.58 -1.27 -17.94
C PRO A 457 -40.15 -1.43 -19.41
N ILE A 458 -38.92 -1.93 -19.61
CA ILE A 458 -38.32 -2.13 -20.93
C ILE A 458 -37.77 -3.56 -21.05
N THR A 459 -37.72 -4.09 -22.27
CA THR A 459 -37.05 -5.36 -22.58
C THR A 459 -35.64 -5.16 -23.15
N LEU A 460 -34.86 -6.24 -23.26
CA LEU A 460 -33.52 -6.24 -23.87
C LEU A 460 -33.52 -5.84 -25.36
N TYR A 461 -34.68 -5.91 -26.03
CA TYR A 461 -34.81 -5.70 -27.47
C TYR A 461 -35.19 -4.26 -27.85
N GLU A 462 -35.65 -3.45 -26.89
CA GLU A 462 -36.08 -2.07 -27.15
C GLU A 462 -34.95 -1.09 -27.49
N ALA A 463 -33.69 -1.48 -27.31
CA ALA A 463 -32.54 -0.65 -27.69
C ALA A 463 -32.27 -0.59 -29.20
N ASP A 464 -32.91 -1.48 -29.97
CA ASP A 464 -32.80 -1.57 -31.42
C ASP A 464 -34.21 -1.81 -32.02
N PRO A 465 -34.97 -0.74 -32.34
CA PRO A 465 -36.32 -0.89 -32.89
C PRO A 465 -36.38 -1.58 -34.27
N GLU A 466 -35.23 -1.87 -34.89
CA GLU A 466 -35.11 -2.67 -36.12
C GLU A 466 -34.81 -4.16 -35.89
N SER A 467 -34.58 -4.60 -34.65
CA SER A 467 -34.47 -6.03 -34.35
C SER A 467 -35.86 -6.59 -34.05
N GLU A 468 -36.42 -7.33 -35.01
CA GLU A 468 -37.71 -8.04 -34.86
C GLU A 468 -37.71 -8.84 -33.54
N GLU A 469 -38.75 -8.66 -32.73
CA GLU A 469 -39.08 -9.61 -31.66
C GLU A 469 -39.15 -11.02 -32.27
N PRO A 470 -38.63 -12.07 -31.63
CA PRO A 470 -39.03 -13.41 -31.97
C PRO A 470 -40.52 -13.52 -31.62
N SER A 471 -41.38 -13.27 -32.61
CA SER A 471 -42.82 -13.38 -32.47
C SER A 471 -43.16 -14.74 -31.90
N ASP A 472 -43.98 -14.76 -30.85
CA ASP A 472 -44.61 -15.94 -30.28
C ASP A 472 -44.93 -16.98 -31.37
N ARG A 473 -44.12 -18.04 -31.41
CA ARG A 473 -44.44 -19.21 -32.24
C ARG A 473 -45.58 -19.96 -31.57
N GLU A 474 -46.77 -19.61 -32.03
CA GLU A 474 -47.90 -20.49 -32.33
C GLU A 474 -48.29 -21.47 -31.22
N ALA A 475 -49.23 -21.03 -30.39
CA ALA A 475 -50.29 -21.90 -29.94
C ALA A 475 -51.13 -22.32 -31.15
N LEU A 476 -50.92 -23.54 -31.65
CA LEU A 476 -51.92 -24.37 -32.33
C LEU A 476 -51.54 -25.85 -32.26
#